data_AF-A0A2H0RQU4-F1
#
_entry.id   AF-A0A2H0RQU4-F1
#
_cell.length_a   1.000
_cell.length_b   1.000
_cell.length_c   1.000
_cell.angle_alpha   90.00
_cell.angle_beta   90.00
_cell.angle_gamma   90.00
#
_symmetry.space_group_name_H-M   'P 1'
#
loop_
_entity.id
_entity.type
_entity.pdbx_description
1 polymer ?
#
loop_
_entity_poly.entity_id
_entity_poly.type
_entity_poly.pdbx_seq_one_letter_code
_entity_poly.pdbx_strand_id
1 'polypeptide(L)'
;MTSPRIRSLLADLYAVDPELEHHEAELIPLIEALLAKRPDMKPTRQFAVKLRKLLMERIAELSTEPDKAEYRVPHSSFPFFSMKFTYTLMGVLVGLLVAVPATYYFSGTQPFTPTTSDKALFSYAVEETAPSAFGSLAPLPQDRAMPESAAIGRGGGGGGVGGGGMGMIAPYDGGTVYTYTFTYEGDSLTLEDESVPVLKRVRPTDTPSIALPSLDLIDLRSFPGSTVSNFSLTQKSANGYSIGVNIQDGMIYINRNWETWDDPLARCEDADCIERYATKMSDVPSDDVVIAAADAFLAKHGIDLTHYGEPVIDDTWRRQNERATLPEERVIPGSIQVTYPLEIDGMPVYEQYGVPMGITVTYDVRLKAVSDLWNLISLNFERSTYPAVSDPEAILEYIDRESSRFAMEPGPNTTMEEVTIRLAAPERGYVRIYQTKGNSQEEVYVPALIFPVTAIENAPSYYDRKNVVVPLAKELVEGSSDAPMPVEPLILEQAE
;
A
#
# COMPACT_ATOMS: atom_id res chain seq x y z
N MET A 1 42.89 3.97 12.71
CA MET A 1 42.57 5.41 12.70
C MET A 1 41.36 5.60 11.80
N THR A 2 40.23 6.02 12.35
CA THR A 2 38.97 6.23 11.60
C THR A 2 39.12 7.37 10.60
N SER A 3 38.66 7.14 9.36
CA SER A 3 38.74 8.15 8.29
C SER A 3 37.91 9.39 8.64
N PRO A 4 38.27 10.59 8.15
CA PRO A 4 37.47 11.80 8.37
C PRO A 4 36.01 11.66 7.90
N ARG A 5 35.79 10.87 6.84
CA ARG A 5 34.46 10.59 6.28
C ARG A 5 33.59 9.76 7.22
N ILE A 6 34.15 8.71 7.84
CA ILE A 6 33.44 7.87 8.81
C ILE A 6 33.04 8.69 10.04
N ARG A 7 33.93 9.58 10.50
CA ARG A 7 33.62 10.48 11.64
C ARG A 7 32.48 11.44 11.35
N SER A 8 32.40 11.99 10.13
CA SER A 8 31.26 12.82 9.71
C SER A 8 29.97 11.99 9.71
N LEU A 9 30.01 10.78 9.16
CA LEU A 9 28.83 9.92 9.07
C LEU A 9 28.31 9.48 10.45
N LEU A 10 29.23 9.19 11.37
CA LEU A 10 28.89 8.88 12.76
C LEU A 10 28.24 10.09 13.46
N ALA A 11 28.78 11.30 13.26
CA ALA A 11 28.18 12.51 13.82
C ALA A 11 26.75 12.74 13.29
N ASP A 12 26.52 12.53 11.99
CA ASP A 12 25.19 12.62 11.39
C ASP A 12 24.25 11.53 11.94
N LEU A 13 24.75 10.31 12.13
CA LEU A 13 23.99 9.21 12.73
C LEU A 13 23.62 9.49 14.20
N TYR A 14 24.52 10.07 14.98
CA TYR A 14 24.27 10.42 16.39
C TYR A 14 23.31 11.61 16.53
N ALA A 15 23.32 12.54 15.57
CA ALA A 15 22.33 13.61 15.51
C ALA A 15 20.91 13.07 15.26
N VAL A 16 20.80 11.93 14.59
CA VAL A 16 19.53 11.26 14.27
C VAL A 16 19.09 10.32 15.38
N ASP A 17 20.01 9.52 15.95
CA ASP A 17 19.76 8.60 17.07
C ASP A 17 20.96 8.56 18.03
N PRO A 18 20.91 9.30 19.16
CA PRO A 18 22.01 9.39 20.11
C PRO A 18 22.42 8.05 20.75
N GLU A 19 21.52 7.08 20.83
CA GLU A 19 21.80 5.77 21.45
C GLU A 19 22.86 4.97 20.66
N LEU A 20 23.08 5.30 19.39
CA LEU A 20 24.10 4.69 18.55
C LEU A 20 25.53 5.01 19.01
N GLU A 21 25.73 6.05 19.82
CA GLU A 21 27.05 6.41 20.37
C GLU A 21 27.63 5.27 21.24
N HIS A 22 26.76 4.54 21.95
CA HIS A 22 27.18 3.42 22.80
C HIS A 22 27.67 2.19 22.02
N HIS A 23 27.50 2.17 20.69
CA HIS A 23 27.85 1.07 19.81
C HIS A 23 28.81 1.47 18.69
N GLU A 24 29.61 2.53 18.90
CA GLU A 24 30.54 3.06 17.89
C GLU A 24 31.51 1.99 17.36
N ALA A 25 32.01 1.12 18.24
CA ALA A 25 33.00 0.10 17.88
C ALA A 25 32.44 -0.92 16.87
N GLU A 26 31.17 -1.27 17.00
CA GLU A 26 30.44 -2.19 16.10
C GLU A 26 29.92 -1.48 14.85
N LEU A 27 29.63 -0.17 14.92
CA LEU A 27 29.13 0.62 13.80
C LEU A 27 30.20 0.90 12.74
N ILE A 28 31.45 1.16 13.14
CA ILE A 28 32.55 1.46 12.22
C ILE A 28 32.71 0.40 11.10
N PRO A 29 32.82 -0.91 11.39
CA PRO A 29 32.97 -1.91 10.33
C PRO A 29 31.73 -2.05 9.43
N LEU A 30 30.52 -1.81 9.95
CA LEU A 30 29.29 -1.80 9.15
C LEU A 30 29.26 -0.60 8.19
N ILE A 31 29.65 0.58 8.68
CA ILE A 31 29.74 1.80 7.88
C ILE A 31 30.84 1.65 6.80
N GLU A 32 31.97 1.04 7.13
CA GLU A 32 33.04 0.75 6.16
C GLU A 32 32.55 -0.19 5.06
N ALA A 33 31.86 -1.28 5.41
CA ALA A 33 31.28 -2.21 4.45
C ALA A 33 30.20 -1.55 3.58
N LEU A 34 29.46 -0.60 4.13
CA LEU A 34 28.39 0.10 3.43
C LEU A 34 28.95 1.16 2.47
N LEU A 35 29.94 1.94 2.89
CA LEU A 35 30.64 2.91 2.04
C LEU A 35 31.43 2.25 0.91
N ALA A 36 31.90 1.02 1.10
CA ALA A 36 32.52 0.24 0.04
C ALA A 36 31.53 -0.13 -1.09
N LYS A 37 30.24 -0.26 -0.77
CA LYS A 37 29.19 -0.58 -1.76
C LYS A 37 28.48 0.66 -2.30
N ARG A 38 28.34 1.71 -1.50
CA ARG A 38 27.68 2.97 -1.86
C ARG A 38 28.45 4.15 -1.29
N PRO A 39 29.45 4.69 -2.01
CA PRO A 39 30.28 5.76 -1.49
C PRO A 39 29.48 7.02 -1.16
N ASP A 40 28.49 7.39 -1.97
CA ASP A 40 27.85 8.72 -1.90
C ASP A 40 26.54 8.79 -1.12
N MET A 41 26.26 7.79 -0.28
CA MET A 41 25.04 7.74 0.53
C MET A 41 25.06 8.75 1.68
N LYS A 42 23.99 9.54 1.82
CA LYS A 42 23.76 10.42 2.98
C LYS A 42 22.92 9.70 4.06
N PRO A 43 23.25 9.82 5.36
CA PRO A 43 22.45 9.23 6.43
C PRO A 43 21.06 9.88 6.51
N THR A 44 20.00 9.08 6.48
CA THR A 44 18.62 9.51 6.73
C THR A 44 18.10 8.91 8.04
N ARG A 45 16.96 9.40 8.54
CA ARG A 45 16.33 8.86 9.76
C ARG A 45 16.00 7.37 9.64
N GLN A 46 15.46 6.96 8.50
CA GLN A 46 15.17 5.55 8.21
C GLN A 46 16.45 4.71 8.10
N PHE A 47 17.53 5.26 7.55
CA PHE A 47 18.82 4.58 7.51
C PHE A 47 19.33 4.30 8.93
N ALA A 48 19.24 5.27 9.85
CA ALA A 48 19.63 5.08 11.25
C ALA A 48 18.79 4.01 11.96
N VAL A 49 17.47 4.00 11.76
CA VAL A 49 16.57 2.98 12.32
C VAL A 49 16.90 1.58 11.77
N LYS A 50 17.13 1.46 10.46
CA LYS A 50 17.51 0.20 9.82
C LYS A 50 18.88 -0.29 10.28
N LEU A 51 19.85 0.63 10.41
CA LEU A 51 21.19 0.32 10.89
C LEU A 51 21.16 -0.15 12.35
N ARG A 52 20.34 0.49 13.21
CA ARG A 52 20.11 0.06 14.59
C ARG A 52 19.51 -1.34 14.65
N LYS A 53 18.53 -1.65 13.80
CA LYS A 53 17.94 -3.00 13.74
C LYS A 53 19.00 -4.05 13.37
N LEU A 54 19.78 -3.81 12.31
CA LEU A 54 20.87 -4.70 11.89
C LEU A 54 21.95 -4.86 12.96
N LEU A 55 22.28 -3.78 13.67
CA LEU A 55 23.22 -3.80 14.78
C LEU A 55 22.71 -4.67 15.93
N MET A 56 21.44 -4.54 16.31
CA MET A 56 20.82 -5.33 17.38
C MET A 56 20.70 -6.81 17.01
N GLU A 57 20.36 -7.12 15.76
CA GLU A 57 20.38 -8.49 15.21
C GLU A 57 21.80 -9.06 15.29
N ARG A 58 22.82 -8.29 14.91
CA ARG A 58 24.22 -8.71 14.96
C ARG A 58 24.73 -8.92 16.39
N ILE A 59 24.35 -8.04 17.32
CA ILE A 59 24.67 -8.19 18.74
C ILE A 59 24.00 -9.45 19.30
N ALA A 60 22.74 -9.72 18.92
CA ALA A 60 22.04 -10.93 19.33
C ALA A 60 22.71 -12.20 18.78
N GLU A 61 23.13 -12.20 17.51
CA GLU A 61 23.90 -13.30 16.90
C GLU A 61 25.21 -13.56 17.65
N LEU A 62 25.99 -12.50 17.90
CA LEU A 62 27.26 -12.58 18.63
C LEU A 62 27.08 -12.99 20.11
N SER A 63 25.91 -12.69 20.69
CA SER A 63 25.55 -13.10 22.06
C SER A 63 25.06 -14.55 22.13
N THR A 64 24.74 -15.18 21.00
CA THR A 64 24.24 -16.56 20.91
C THR A 64 25.29 -17.58 20.48
N GLU A 65 26.53 -17.18 20.20
CA GLU A 65 27.62 -18.16 20.08
C GLU A 65 27.92 -18.76 21.47
N PRO A 66 27.76 -20.08 21.66
CA PRO A 66 28.13 -20.72 22.91
C PRO A 66 29.66 -20.76 22.96
N ASP A 67 30.24 -19.90 23.79
CA ASP A 67 31.62 -20.00 24.20
C ASP A 67 31.91 -21.43 24.65
N LYS A 68 32.66 -22.17 23.83
CA LYS A 68 33.32 -23.42 24.22
C LYS A 68 34.48 -23.08 25.14
N ALA A 69 34.16 -22.62 26.34
CA ALA A 69 35.10 -22.52 27.44
C ALA A 69 34.73 -23.59 28.46
N GLU A 70 35.54 -24.65 28.52
CA GLU A 70 35.55 -25.62 29.60
C GLU A 70 35.70 -24.89 30.95
N TYR A 71 34.61 -24.73 31.71
CA TYR A 71 34.69 -24.31 33.09
C TYR A 71 34.28 -25.44 34.04
N ARG A 72 35.32 -26.09 34.56
CA ARG A 72 35.30 -26.91 35.78
C ARG A 72 34.52 -26.19 36.87
N VAL A 73 33.50 -26.86 37.39
CA VAL A 73 32.77 -26.46 38.60
C VAL A 73 33.69 -26.70 39.81
N PRO A 74 34.05 -25.68 40.61
CA PRO A 74 34.57 -25.93 41.95
C PRO A 74 33.39 -26.07 42.92
N HIS A 75 33.35 -27.20 43.61
CA HIS A 75 32.52 -27.40 44.79
C HIS A 75 32.94 -26.44 45.91
N SER A 76 32.03 -25.57 46.38
CA SER A 76 32.07 -25.08 47.75
C SER A 76 30.68 -24.71 48.28
N SER A 77 30.12 -25.64 49.05
CA SER A 77 29.49 -25.42 50.35
C SER A 77 28.74 -24.10 50.62
N PHE A 78 27.40 -24.16 50.58
CA PHE A 78 26.54 -23.43 51.51
C PHE A 78 25.37 -24.33 51.96
N PRO A 79 25.18 -24.57 53.27
CA PRO A 79 24.13 -25.43 53.78
C PRO A 79 22.93 -24.64 54.35
N PHE A 80 21.78 -25.36 54.44
CA PHE A 80 20.56 -25.06 55.21
C PHE A 80 19.57 -24.02 54.66
N PHE A 81 18.51 -24.50 53.98
CA PHE A 81 17.13 -24.18 54.40
C PHE A 81 16.14 -25.31 54.02
N SER A 82 15.69 -26.01 55.08
CA SER A 82 14.56 -26.93 55.26
C SER A 82 13.80 -27.55 54.07
N MET A 83 13.97 -28.86 53.91
CA MET A 83 13.06 -29.79 53.23
C MET A 83 11.72 -29.97 53.98
N LYS A 84 10.67 -29.25 53.59
CA LYS A 84 9.26 -29.70 53.75
C LYS A 84 8.29 -29.26 52.63
N PHE A 85 8.76 -28.57 51.58
CA PHE A 85 7.91 -28.10 50.47
C PHE A 85 8.05 -28.87 49.15
N THR A 86 8.94 -29.87 49.07
CA THR A 86 9.21 -30.61 47.82
C THR A 86 8.16 -31.66 47.48
N TYR A 87 7.41 -32.20 48.45
CA TYR A 87 6.44 -33.27 48.20
C TYR A 87 5.05 -32.80 47.76
N THR A 88 4.66 -31.55 48.05
CA THR A 88 3.42 -30.95 47.54
C THR A 88 3.56 -30.41 46.12
N LEU A 89 4.74 -29.90 45.74
CA LEU A 89 4.99 -29.47 44.36
C LEU A 89 5.12 -30.64 43.37
N MET A 90 5.72 -31.77 43.78
CA MET A 90 5.79 -32.96 42.92
C MET A 90 4.42 -33.64 42.74
N GLY A 91 3.55 -33.65 43.75
CA GLY A 91 2.22 -34.24 43.65
C GLY A 91 1.29 -33.50 42.68
N VAL A 92 1.37 -32.16 42.66
CA VAL A 92 0.61 -31.33 41.71
C VAL A 92 1.16 -31.47 40.29
N LEU A 93 2.49 -31.58 40.11
CA LEU A 93 3.11 -31.79 38.80
C LEU A 93 2.77 -33.16 38.19
N VAL A 94 2.76 -34.24 38.99
CA VAL A 94 2.37 -35.58 38.50
C VAL A 94 0.85 -35.66 38.25
N GLY A 95 0.04 -35.00 39.08
CA GLY A 95 -1.41 -34.87 38.85
C GLY A 95 -1.74 -34.15 37.54
N LEU A 96 -1.04 -33.05 37.23
CA LEU A 96 -1.17 -32.33 35.95
C LEU A 96 -0.64 -33.17 34.76
N LEU A 97 0.45 -33.90 34.94
CA LEU A 97 1.02 -34.76 33.88
C LEU A 97 0.15 -35.95 33.50
N VAL A 98 -0.76 -36.40 34.38
CA VAL A 98 -1.69 -37.51 34.09
C VAL A 98 -3.10 -37.02 33.76
N ALA A 99 -3.58 -35.94 34.39
CA ALA A 99 -4.90 -35.39 34.12
C ALA A 99 -4.97 -34.71 32.74
N VAL A 100 -3.92 -34.01 32.31
CA VAL A 100 -3.93 -33.28 31.03
C VAL A 100 -3.99 -34.25 29.83
N PRO A 101 -3.19 -35.35 29.75
CA PRO A 101 -3.33 -36.31 28.66
C PRO A 101 -4.66 -37.08 28.70
N ALA A 102 -5.20 -37.37 29.90
CA ALA A 102 -6.46 -38.08 30.03
C ALA A 102 -7.66 -37.24 29.56
N THR A 103 -7.71 -35.94 29.88
CA THR A 103 -8.73 -35.04 29.32
C THR A 103 -8.54 -34.84 27.82
N TYR A 104 -7.29 -34.80 27.35
CA TYR A 104 -6.93 -34.63 25.94
C TYR A 104 -7.31 -35.84 25.06
N TYR A 105 -7.25 -37.06 25.60
CA TYR A 105 -7.64 -38.28 24.87
C TYR A 105 -9.16 -38.52 24.87
N PHE A 106 -9.88 -38.04 25.89
CA PHE A 106 -11.33 -38.23 26.01
C PHE A 106 -12.18 -37.07 25.48
N SER A 107 -11.61 -35.89 25.20
CA SER A 107 -12.36 -34.73 24.71
C SER A 107 -12.62 -34.71 23.20
N GLY A 108 -12.16 -35.69 22.42
CA GLY A 108 -12.49 -35.85 20.98
C GLY A 108 -12.13 -34.65 20.09
N THR A 109 -11.44 -33.66 20.64
CA THR A 109 -11.02 -32.42 20.02
C THR A 109 -9.54 -32.57 19.82
N GLN A 110 -9.13 -33.07 18.65
CA GLN A 110 -7.75 -32.88 18.24
C GLN A 110 -7.47 -31.38 18.37
N PRO A 111 -6.45 -30.94 19.14
CA PRO A 111 -6.07 -29.55 19.07
C PRO A 111 -5.74 -29.29 17.61
N PHE A 112 -6.28 -28.19 17.11
CA PHE A 112 -5.80 -27.59 15.90
C PHE A 112 -4.31 -27.33 16.10
N THR A 113 -3.46 -28.25 15.65
CA THR A 113 -2.09 -27.92 15.31
C THR A 113 -2.22 -27.15 14.01
N PRO A 114 -2.16 -25.80 14.02
CA PRO A 114 -2.02 -25.08 12.76
C PRO A 114 -0.82 -25.72 12.08
N THR A 115 -1.05 -26.34 10.92
CA THR A 115 0.04 -26.60 10.00
C THR A 115 0.53 -25.21 9.62
N THR A 116 1.54 -24.72 10.34
CA THR A 116 2.25 -23.50 9.99
C THR A 116 2.84 -23.76 8.63
N SER A 117 2.16 -23.27 7.58
CA SER A 117 2.84 -23.03 6.33
C SER A 117 4.02 -22.11 6.67
N ASP A 118 5.25 -22.56 6.40
CA ASP A 118 6.47 -21.77 6.65
C ASP A 118 6.46 -20.47 5.82
N LYS A 119 5.58 -20.36 4.82
CA LYS A 119 5.31 -19.12 4.09
C LYS A 119 4.15 -18.38 4.74
N ALA A 120 4.46 -17.27 5.41
CA ALA A 120 3.45 -16.32 5.86
C ALA A 120 2.59 -15.86 4.67
N LEU A 121 1.27 -15.94 4.83
CA LEU A 121 0.27 -15.58 3.80
C LEU A 121 0.45 -14.14 3.27
N PHE A 122 0.95 -13.27 4.14
CA PHE A 122 1.31 -11.88 3.84
C PHE A 122 2.80 -11.70 4.11
N SER A 123 3.63 -12.10 3.14
CA SER A 123 5.07 -11.87 3.13
C SER A 123 5.48 -11.07 1.90
N TYR A 124 6.68 -10.49 1.95
CA TYR A 124 7.37 -9.97 0.79
C TYR A 124 8.28 -11.05 0.21
N ALA A 125 8.10 -11.38 -1.06
CA ALA A 125 8.99 -12.29 -1.77
C ALA A 125 9.05 -11.91 -3.25
N VAL A 126 10.20 -12.09 -3.86
CA VAL A 126 10.39 -11.91 -5.30
C VAL A 126 11.02 -13.18 -5.85
N GLU A 127 10.33 -13.84 -6.79
CA GLU A 127 10.81 -15.00 -7.51
C GLU A 127 11.20 -14.61 -8.93
N GLU A 128 12.43 -14.94 -9.35
CA GLU A 128 12.88 -14.67 -10.71
C GLU A 128 12.31 -15.71 -11.69
N THR A 129 11.86 -15.23 -12.86
CA THR A 129 11.28 -16.07 -13.91
C THR A 129 12.02 -15.86 -15.24
N ALA A 130 11.66 -16.66 -16.26
CA ALA A 130 12.23 -16.51 -17.59
C ALA A 130 11.91 -15.12 -18.19
N PRO A 131 12.75 -14.58 -19.09
CA PRO A 131 12.42 -13.35 -19.83
C PRO A 131 11.05 -13.42 -20.51
N SER A 132 10.31 -12.31 -20.45
CA SER A 132 8.94 -12.21 -20.96
C SER A 132 7.96 -13.28 -20.43
N ALA A 133 8.15 -13.80 -19.22
CA ALA A 133 7.30 -14.86 -18.66
C ALA A 133 5.83 -14.48 -18.47
N PHE A 134 5.50 -13.19 -18.44
CA PHE A 134 4.11 -12.73 -18.32
C PHE A 134 3.42 -12.58 -19.68
N GLY A 135 4.08 -12.96 -20.78
CA GLY A 135 3.58 -12.74 -22.13
C GLY A 135 3.62 -11.26 -22.53
N SER A 136 2.83 -10.89 -23.53
CA SER A 136 2.72 -9.51 -24.03
C SER A 136 2.20 -8.58 -22.94
N LEU A 137 2.85 -7.43 -22.78
CA LEU A 137 2.36 -6.39 -21.88
C LEU A 137 1.38 -5.43 -22.55
N ALA A 138 1.39 -5.39 -23.89
CA ALA A 138 0.52 -4.51 -24.66
C ALA A 138 -0.97 -4.76 -24.34
N PRO A 139 -1.81 -3.70 -24.31
CA PRO A 139 -3.25 -3.84 -24.16
C PRO A 139 -3.81 -4.80 -25.22
N LEU A 140 -4.66 -5.74 -24.81
CA LEU A 140 -5.36 -6.57 -25.79
C LEU A 140 -6.32 -5.68 -26.61
N PRO A 141 -6.40 -5.85 -27.94
CA PRO A 141 -7.38 -5.14 -28.76
C PRO A 141 -8.79 -5.36 -28.20
N GLN A 142 -9.54 -4.26 -27.98
CA GLN A 142 -10.91 -4.30 -27.45
C GLN A 142 -11.92 -4.99 -28.39
N ASP A 143 -11.52 -5.37 -29.61
CA ASP A 143 -12.36 -6.03 -30.62
C ASP A 143 -12.85 -7.45 -30.23
N ARG A 144 -12.43 -7.97 -29.07
CA ARG A 144 -13.04 -9.16 -28.48
C ARG A 144 -14.06 -8.72 -27.43
N ALA A 145 -15.28 -8.42 -27.89
CA ALA A 145 -16.45 -8.37 -27.04
C ALA A 145 -16.44 -9.60 -26.11
N MET A 146 -16.25 -9.38 -24.81
CA MET A 146 -16.39 -10.45 -23.84
C MET A 146 -17.81 -11.01 -23.95
N PRO A 147 -18.01 -12.33 -23.90
CA PRO A 147 -19.34 -12.88 -23.76
C PRO A 147 -19.96 -12.31 -22.48
N GLU A 148 -21.13 -11.71 -22.64
CA GLU A 148 -21.99 -11.15 -21.62
C GLU A 148 -22.46 -12.26 -20.68
N SER A 149 -21.62 -12.72 -19.74
CA SER A 149 -22.00 -13.62 -18.65
C SER A 149 -20.82 -13.93 -17.72
N ALA A 150 -20.68 -13.11 -16.67
CA ALA A 150 -20.54 -13.53 -15.28
C ALA A 150 -20.04 -12.33 -14.46
N ALA A 151 -20.96 -11.45 -14.06
CA ALA A 151 -20.73 -10.63 -12.89
C ALA A 151 -20.65 -11.57 -11.67
N ILE A 152 -19.44 -12.05 -11.36
CA ILE A 152 -19.17 -12.60 -10.04
C ILE A 152 -19.03 -11.39 -9.14
N GLY A 153 -20.14 -11.00 -8.51
CA GLY A 153 -20.13 -9.99 -7.46
C GLY A 153 -19.17 -10.42 -6.35
N ARG A 154 -17.95 -9.91 -6.39
CA ARG A 154 -16.99 -10.02 -5.30
C ARG A 154 -17.04 -8.70 -4.56
N GLY A 155 -17.87 -8.67 -3.52
CA GLY A 155 -17.94 -7.54 -2.61
C GLY A 155 -16.56 -7.26 -2.01
N GLY A 156 -15.95 -6.17 -2.47
CA GLY A 156 -14.78 -5.53 -1.91
C GLY A 156 -14.89 -4.07 -2.30
N GLY A 157 -14.94 -3.18 -1.31
CA GLY A 157 -15.19 -1.74 -1.49
C GLY A 157 -14.31 -1.15 -2.59
N GLY A 158 -14.98 -0.55 -3.58
CA GLY A 158 -14.42 -0.13 -4.85
C GLY A 158 -15.50 -0.35 -5.91
N GLY A 159 -16.43 0.61 -6.03
CA GLY A 159 -17.56 0.53 -6.96
C GLY A 159 -17.09 0.48 -8.40
N GLY A 160 -16.88 -0.72 -8.94
CA GLY A 160 -16.84 -0.94 -10.37
C GLY A 160 -18.26 -0.79 -10.91
N VAL A 161 -18.54 0.33 -11.57
CA VAL A 161 -19.78 0.54 -12.32
C VAL A 161 -19.80 -0.50 -13.45
N GLY A 162 -20.68 -1.49 -13.33
CA GLY A 162 -20.91 -2.47 -14.39
C GLY A 162 -21.48 -1.77 -15.62
N GLY A 163 -20.63 -1.58 -16.64
CA GLY A 163 -21.01 -1.00 -17.92
C GLY A 163 -21.95 -1.93 -18.68
N GLY A 164 -23.25 -1.63 -18.64
CA GLY A 164 -24.23 -2.20 -19.55
C GLY A 164 -24.21 -1.48 -20.88
N GLY A 165 -24.09 -2.24 -21.98
CA GLY A 165 -24.43 -1.85 -23.35
C GLY A 165 -23.65 -0.68 -23.96
N MET A 166 -23.03 -0.90 -25.12
CA MET A 166 -22.54 0.17 -26.00
C MET A 166 -23.71 1.01 -26.54
N GLY A 167 -24.31 1.84 -25.68
CA GLY A 167 -24.97 3.05 -26.12
C GLY A 167 -23.86 4.01 -26.53
N MET A 168 -23.87 4.44 -27.79
CA MET A 168 -23.02 5.55 -28.23
C MET A 168 -23.28 6.72 -27.29
N ILE A 169 -22.25 7.14 -26.53
CA ILE A 169 -22.34 8.34 -25.70
C ILE A 169 -22.64 9.49 -26.67
N ALA A 170 -23.81 10.11 -26.51
CA ALA A 170 -24.15 11.27 -27.33
C ALA A 170 -23.08 12.35 -27.11
N PRO A 171 -22.63 13.05 -28.17
CA PRO A 171 -21.64 14.11 -28.03
C PRO A 171 -22.10 15.11 -26.99
N TYR A 172 -21.17 15.52 -26.13
CA TYR A 172 -21.44 16.48 -25.05
C TYR A 172 -21.88 17.81 -25.67
N ASP A 173 -23.09 18.27 -25.34
CA ASP A 173 -23.66 19.51 -25.89
C ASP A 173 -23.98 20.48 -24.75
N GLY A 174 -23.41 21.69 -24.80
CA GLY A 174 -23.75 22.79 -23.89
C GLY A 174 -22.81 23.03 -22.69
N GLY A 175 -21.52 22.73 -22.78
CA GLY A 175 -20.54 23.10 -21.75
C GLY A 175 -19.13 23.35 -22.26
N THR A 176 -18.16 23.41 -21.35
CA THR A 176 -16.73 23.55 -21.66
C THR A 176 -16.06 22.18 -21.71
N VAL A 177 -15.40 21.87 -22.83
CA VAL A 177 -14.51 20.70 -22.96
C VAL A 177 -13.07 21.19 -22.87
N TYR A 178 -12.29 20.52 -22.02
CA TYR A 178 -10.89 20.83 -21.80
C TYR A 178 -10.00 19.93 -22.66
N THR A 179 -9.07 20.54 -23.39
CA THR A 179 -7.98 19.84 -24.07
C THR A 179 -6.70 20.05 -23.26
N TYR A 180 -5.97 18.97 -23.01
CA TYR A 180 -4.77 19.03 -22.16
C TYR A 180 -3.52 19.01 -23.04
N THR A 181 -2.64 19.99 -22.84
CA THR A 181 -1.33 20.07 -23.50
C THR A 181 -0.25 19.93 -22.44
N PHE A 182 0.64 18.95 -22.60
CA PHE A 182 1.75 18.72 -21.67
C PHE A 182 3.04 19.32 -22.21
N THR A 183 3.72 20.12 -21.39
CA THR A 183 5.01 20.74 -21.71
C THR A 183 6.07 20.23 -20.76
N TYR A 184 7.08 19.55 -21.28
CA TYR A 184 8.25 19.12 -20.51
C TYR A 184 9.29 20.24 -20.44
N GLU A 185 9.68 20.63 -19.22
CA GLU A 185 10.62 21.74 -18.97
C GLU A 185 11.96 21.27 -18.37
N GLY A 186 12.20 19.96 -18.30
CA GLY A 186 13.45 19.40 -17.76
C GLY A 186 14.58 19.26 -18.79
N ASP A 187 15.73 18.78 -18.32
CA ASP A 187 16.88 18.44 -19.16
C ASP A 187 16.58 17.25 -20.08
N SER A 188 17.46 16.97 -21.05
CA SER A 188 17.31 15.81 -21.94
C SER A 188 17.16 14.50 -21.16
N LEU A 189 16.14 13.69 -21.50
CA LEU A 189 15.90 12.40 -20.87
C LEU A 189 17.01 11.41 -21.27
N THR A 190 17.60 10.73 -20.28
CA THR A 190 18.59 9.67 -20.47
C THR A 190 17.97 8.30 -20.21
N LEU A 191 17.91 7.46 -21.25
CA LEU A 191 17.40 6.09 -21.21
C LEU A 191 18.55 5.11 -21.48
N GLU A 192 19.18 4.61 -20.43
CA GLU A 192 20.40 3.77 -20.55
C GLU A 192 20.12 2.26 -20.52
N ASP A 193 18.92 1.86 -20.08
CA ASP A 193 18.58 0.45 -19.89
C ASP A 193 18.18 -0.20 -21.22
N GLU A 194 18.76 -1.35 -21.55
CA GLU A 194 18.29 -2.17 -22.69
C GLU A 194 17.04 -2.99 -22.32
N SER A 195 16.87 -3.28 -21.02
CA SER A 195 15.74 -4.05 -20.50
C SER A 195 15.36 -3.59 -19.09
N VAL A 196 14.09 -3.76 -18.74
CA VAL A 196 13.52 -3.39 -17.44
C VAL A 196 12.93 -4.61 -16.72
N PRO A 197 13.08 -4.70 -15.38
CA PRO A 197 12.46 -5.75 -14.57
C PRO A 197 10.99 -5.42 -14.31
N VAL A 198 10.09 -6.19 -14.92
CA VAL A 198 8.65 -6.13 -14.63
C VAL A 198 8.31 -7.16 -13.57
N LEU A 199 7.49 -6.78 -12.60
CA LEU A 199 7.00 -7.69 -11.58
C LEU A 199 5.52 -7.99 -11.80
N LYS A 200 5.08 -9.20 -11.48
CA LYS A 200 3.67 -9.59 -11.45
C LYS A 200 3.34 -10.04 -10.04
N ARG A 201 2.28 -9.48 -9.44
CA ARG A 201 1.86 -9.88 -8.09
C ARG A 201 1.29 -11.30 -8.12
N VAL A 202 1.81 -12.15 -7.25
CA VAL A 202 1.35 -13.52 -7.05
C VAL A 202 0.33 -13.52 -5.92
N ARG A 203 -0.91 -13.90 -6.24
CA ARG A 203 -1.95 -14.09 -5.25
C ARG A 203 -1.71 -15.37 -4.44
N PRO A 204 -2.10 -15.41 -3.16
CA PRO A 204 -1.99 -16.64 -2.39
C PRO A 204 -2.73 -17.80 -3.05
N THR A 205 -2.00 -18.85 -3.41
CA THR A 205 -2.59 -20.08 -3.98
C THR A 205 -2.97 -21.08 -2.88
N ASP A 206 -2.25 -21.03 -1.76
CA ASP A 206 -2.47 -21.91 -0.62
C ASP A 206 -3.42 -21.23 0.36
N THR A 207 -4.73 -21.38 0.14
CA THR A 207 -5.71 -21.04 1.17
C THR A 207 -5.54 -22.02 2.33
N PRO A 208 -5.31 -21.56 3.58
CA PRO A 208 -5.22 -22.47 4.70
C PRO A 208 -6.49 -23.31 4.78
N SER A 209 -6.31 -24.62 4.91
CA SER A 209 -7.41 -25.57 5.14
C SER A 209 -8.01 -25.29 6.52
N ILE A 210 -9.03 -24.44 6.54
CA ILE A 210 -9.75 -24.12 7.77
C ILE A 210 -10.77 -25.23 8.01
N ALA A 211 -10.76 -25.79 9.22
CA ALA A 211 -11.81 -26.70 9.64
C ALA A 211 -13.14 -25.94 9.69
N LEU A 212 -14.03 -26.21 8.73
CA LEU A 212 -15.32 -25.55 8.68
C LEU A 212 -16.19 -26.03 9.85
N PRO A 213 -16.83 -25.10 10.58
CA PRO A 213 -17.72 -25.47 11.68
C PRO A 213 -18.99 -26.11 11.12
N SER A 214 -19.58 -27.01 11.91
CA SER A 214 -20.98 -27.38 11.72
C SER A 214 -21.84 -26.27 12.31
N LEU A 215 -22.77 -25.72 11.52
CA LEU A 215 -23.74 -24.72 11.95
C LEU A 215 -25.07 -25.43 12.23
N ASP A 216 -25.89 -24.89 13.13
CA ASP A 216 -27.18 -25.50 13.51
C ASP A 216 -28.11 -25.77 12.32
N LEU A 217 -28.01 -24.95 11.27
CA LEU A 217 -28.82 -25.06 10.05
C LEU A 217 -28.15 -25.89 8.95
N ILE A 218 -26.81 -26.04 8.97
CA ILE A 218 -26.05 -26.67 7.89
C ILE A 218 -24.72 -27.23 8.38
N ASP A 219 -24.45 -28.49 8.03
CA ASP A 219 -23.12 -29.05 8.25
C ASP A 219 -22.17 -28.67 7.12
N LEU A 220 -21.37 -27.62 7.31
CA LEU A 220 -20.40 -27.18 6.30
C LEU A 220 -19.31 -28.23 6.02
N ARG A 221 -19.13 -29.21 6.91
CA ARG A 221 -18.20 -30.34 6.69
C ARG A 221 -18.69 -31.29 5.59
N SER A 222 -19.97 -31.21 5.22
CA SER A 222 -20.53 -31.99 4.11
C SER A 222 -20.07 -31.53 2.72
N PHE A 223 -19.30 -30.43 2.65
CA PHE A 223 -18.71 -29.91 1.42
C PHE A 223 -17.18 -30.14 1.43
N PRO A 224 -16.70 -31.34 1.04
CA PRO A 224 -15.28 -31.62 1.01
C PRO A 224 -14.55 -30.75 -0.04
N GLY A 225 -13.32 -30.34 0.28
CA GLY A 225 -12.52 -29.48 -0.60
C GLY A 225 -12.93 -28.00 -0.58
N SER A 226 -13.85 -27.59 0.31
CA SER A 226 -14.16 -26.19 0.51
C SER A 226 -12.98 -25.40 1.07
N THR A 227 -12.81 -24.18 0.57
CA THR A 227 -11.82 -23.21 1.02
C THR A 227 -12.53 -21.95 1.51
N VAL A 228 -11.89 -21.21 2.43
CA VAL A 228 -12.36 -19.88 2.79
C VAL A 228 -11.72 -18.89 1.82
N SER A 229 -12.54 -18.23 1.00
CA SER A 229 -12.07 -17.18 0.11
C SER A 229 -12.03 -15.83 0.83
N ASN A 230 -13.05 -15.54 1.62
CA ASN A 230 -13.26 -14.26 2.30
C ASN A 230 -13.87 -14.48 3.68
N PHE A 231 -13.49 -13.67 4.66
CA PHE A 231 -14.19 -13.58 5.94
C PHE A 231 -14.12 -12.15 6.50
N SER A 232 -15.01 -11.83 7.42
CA SER A 232 -15.01 -10.56 8.13
C SER A 232 -15.07 -10.74 9.65
N LEU A 233 -14.45 -9.81 10.36
CA LEU A 233 -14.46 -9.70 11.81
C LEU A 233 -15.04 -8.35 12.17
N THR A 234 -15.96 -8.28 13.13
CA THR A 234 -16.57 -7.02 13.56
C THR A 234 -16.40 -6.84 15.06
N GLN A 235 -15.82 -5.72 15.47
CA GLN A 235 -15.65 -5.36 16.87
C GLN A 235 -16.89 -4.64 17.39
N LYS A 236 -17.33 -5.02 18.59
CA LYS A 236 -18.49 -4.44 19.29
C LYS A 236 -18.11 -3.42 20.37
N SER A 237 -16.81 -3.15 20.54
CA SER A 237 -16.32 -2.11 21.45
C SER A 237 -16.63 -0.73 20.91
N ALA A 238 -16.64 0.29 21.77
CA ALA A 238 -16.67 1.69 21.33
C ALA A 238 -15.54 1.95 20.32
N ASN A 239 -15.85 2.64 19.23
CA ASN A 239 -14.94 2.87 18.09
C ASN A 239 -14.37 1.56 17.50
N GLY A 240 -15.19 0.51 17.44
CA GLY A 240 -14.79 -0.79 16.89
C GLY A 240 -14.63 -0.76 15.37
N TYR A 241 -13.89 -1.72 14.82
CA TYR A 241 -13.68 -1.85 13.38
C TYR A 241 -14.43 -3.07 12.81
N SER A 242 -14.80 -2.97 11.52
CA SER A 242 -15.11 -4.08 10.64
C SER A 242 -13.88 -4.38 9.79
N ILE A 243 -13.33 -5.58 9.92
CA ILE A 243 -12.10 -6.02 9.24
C ILE A 243 -12.51 -7.08 8.24
N GLY A 244 -12.25 -6.84 6.96
CA GLY A 244 -12.44 -7.83 5.91
C GLY A 244 -11.12 -8.39 5.44
N VAL A 245 -11.07 -9.70 5.25
CA VAL A 245 -9.91 -10.42 4.72
C VAL A 245 -10.34 -11.19 3.49
N ASN A 246 -9.75 -10.84 2.35
CA ASN A 246 -9.87 -11.58 1.10
C ASN A 246 -8.58 -12.39 0.92
N ILE A 247 -8.66 -13.68 1.24
CA ILE A 247 -7.51 -14.60 1.17
C ILE A 247 -7.13 -14.84 -0.29
N GLN A 248 -8.13 -14.95 -1.18
CA GLN A 248 -7.90 -15.22 -2.59
C GLN A 248 -7.13 -14.10 -3.29
N ASP A 249 -7.44 -12.84 -2.96
CA ASP A 249 -6.73 -11.69 -3.52
C ASP A 249 -5.57 -11.22 -2.63
N GLY A 250 -5.40 -11.85 -1.46
CA GLY A 250 -4.39 -11.52 -0.46
C GLY A 250 -4.50 -10.07 -0.03
N MET A 251 -5.69 -9.63 0.37
CA MET A 251 -6.01 -8.25 0.74
C MET A 251 -6.72 -8.20 2.09
N ILE A 252 -6.39 -7.19 2.89
CA ILE A 252 -7.07 -6.83 4.13
C ILE A 252 -7.57 -5.40 3.99
N TYR A 253 -8.80 -5.15 4.43
CA TYR A 253 -9.33 -3.81 4.62
C TYR A 253 -9.90 -3.69 6.03
N ILE A 254 -9.76 -2.51 6.62
CA ILE A 254 -10.28 -2.20 7.95
C ILE A 254 -11.15 -0.97 7.78
N ASN A 255 -12.40 -1.06 8.17
CA ASN A 255 -13.36 0.03 8.11
C ASN A 255 -13.89 0.30 9.50
N ARG A 256 -14.35 1.51 9.75
CA ARG A 256 -15.09 1.79 10.99
C ARG A 256 -16.34 0.93 11.04
N ASN A 257 -16.64 0.38 12.21
CA ASN A 257 -17.94 -0.22 12.46
C ASN A 257 -18.92 0.87 12.91
N TRP A 258 -19.67 1.41 11.96
CA TRP A 258 -20.64 2.48 12.15
C TRP A 258 -21.64 2.26 13.30
N GLU A 259 -21.97 1.01 13.65
CA GLU A 259 -22.87 0.70 14.77
C GLU A 259 -22.27 1.03 16.14
N THR A 260 -20.95 1.17 16.22
CA THR A 260 -20.20 1.30 17.48
C THR A 260 -19.44 2.62 17.62
N TRP A 261 -19.44 3.43 16.56
CA TRP A 261 -18.84 4.76 16.54
C TRP A 261 -19.91 5.77 16.90
N ASP A 262 -19.72 6.50 18.00
CA ASP A 262 -20.66 7.54 18.43
C ASP A 262 -20.47 8.80 17.56
N ASP A 263 -21.07 8.83 16.37
CA ASP A 263 -21.07 10.01 15.50
C ASP A 263 -22.21 10.97 15.89
N PRO A 264 -21.90 12.15 16.47
CA PRO A 264 -22.93 13.10 16.85
C PRO A 264 -23.77 13.60 15.67
N LEU A 265 -23.19 13.68 14.46
CA LEU A 265 -23.92 14.17 13.28
C LEU A 265 -25.02 13.19 12.86
N ALA A 266 -24.78 11.89 13.02
CA ALA A 266 -25.77 10.85 12.66
C ALA A 266 -27.05 10.90 13.51
N ARG A 267 -27.04 11.64 14.63
CA ARG A 267 -28.19 11.84 15.53
C ARG A 267 -28.86 13.20 15.36
N CYS A 268 -28.43 14.01 14.40
CA CYS A 268 -29.03 15.33 14.20
C CYS A 268 -30.38 15.23 13.50
N GLU A 269 -31.38 15.92 14.07
CA GLU A 269 -32.74 16.00 13.51
C GLU A 269 -33.04 17.38 12.90
N ASP A 270 -32.20 18.39 13.16
CA ASP A 270 -32.39 19.78 12.74
C ASP A 270 -31.09 20.45 12.25
N ALA A 271 -31.27 21.62 11.63
CA ALA A 271 -30.17 22.40 11.05
C ALA A 271 -29.20 22.93 12.12
N ASP A 272 -29.69 23.32 13.29
CA ASP A 272 -28.86 23.83 14.39
C ASP A 272 -27.91 22.74 14.93
N CYS A 273 -28.38 21.49 14.98
CA CYS A 273 -27.55 20.35 15.33
C CYS A 273 -26.49 20.07 14.27
N ILE A 274 -26.88 20.09 12.99
CA ILE A 274 -25.95 19.89 11.86
C ILE A 274 -24.86 20.97 11.91
N GLU A 275 -25.21 22.25 12.06
CA GLU A 275 -24.26 23.36 12.12
C GLU A 275 -23.33 23.24 13.34
N ARG A 276 -23.84 22.76 14.48
CA ARG A 276 -23.03 22.56 15.70
C ARG A 276 -21.94 21.52 15.50
N TYR A 277 -22.23 20.43 14.79
CA TYR A 277 -21.33 19.29 14.61
C TYR A 277 -20.67 19.22 13.22
N ALA A 278 -20.97 20.16 12.34
CA ALA A 278 -20.27 20.34 11.08
C ALA A 278 -18.78 20.60 11.34
N THR A 279 -17.93 19.94 10.57
CA THR A 279 -16.47 20.13 10.63
C THR A 279 -16.14 21.57 10.24
N LYS A 280 -15.34 22.24 11.06
CA LYS A 280 -14.85 23.60 10.78
C LYS A 280 -13.40 23.54 10.31
N MET A 281 -12.95 24.57 9.60
CA MET A 281 -11.55 24.65 9.18
C MET A 281 -10.58 24.59 10.37
N SER A 282 -10.98 25.11 11.53
CA SER A 282 -10.21 25.02 12.78
C SER A 282 -10.12 23.62 13.37
N ASP A 283 -10.99 22.69 12.95
CA ASP A 283 -10.97 21.30 13.40
C ASP A 283 -10.00 20.45 12.58
N VAL A 284 -9.62 20.92 11.38
CA VAL A 284 -8.68 20.24 10.49
C VAL A 284 -7.29 20.26 11.12
N PRO A 285 -6.72 19.10 11.50
CA PRO A 285 -5.41 19.02 12.13
C PRO A 285 -4.27 19.36 11.15
N SER A 286 -3.07 19.60 11.69
CA SER A 286 -1.85 19.65 10.88
C SER A 286 -1.48 18.26 10.36
N ASP A 287 -0.72 18.23 9.27
CA ASP A 287 -0.27 16.99 8.63
C ASP A 287 0.48 16.08 9.61
N ASP A 288 1.37 16.64 10.44
CA ASP A 288 2.10 15.91 11.49
C ASP A 288 1.18 15.18 12.49
N VAL A 289 0.03 15.76 12.83
CA VAL A 289 -0.93 15.16 13.77
C VAL A 289 -1.66 13.99 13.10
N VAL A 290 -2.01 14.15 11.82
CA VAL A 290 -2.66 13.08 11.04
C VAL A 290 -1.69 11.91 10.84
N ILE A 291 -0.45 12.20 10.43
CA ILE A 291 0.59 11.20 10.23
C ILE A 291 0.86 10.46 11.54
N ALA A 292 1.04 11.16 12.66
CA ALA A 292 1.26 10.53 13.96
C ALA A 292 0.10 9.62 14.39
N ALA A 293 -1.15 9.99 14.09
CA ALA A 293 -2.31 9.15 14.37
C ALA A 293 -2.33 7.89 13.48
N ALA A 294 -1.96 8.01 12.20
CA ALA A 294 -1.84 6.89 11.28
C ALA A 294 -0.70 5.94 11.70
N ASP A 295 0.49 6.46 12.01
CA ASP A 295 1.64 5.69 12.51
C ASP A 295 1.29 4.92 13.78
N ALA A 296 0.65 5.59 14.75
CA ALA A 296 0.23 4.96 15.99
C ALA A 296 -0.78 3.83 15.76
N PHE A 297 -1.70 4.00 14.81
CA PHE A 297 -2.65 2.97 14.43
C PHE A 297 -1.95 1.75 13.80
N LEU A 298 -1.10 1.99 12.81
CA LEU A 298 -0.35 0.93 12.12
C LEU A 298 0.53 0.13 13.10
N ALA A 299 1.29 0.84 13.95
CA ALA A 299 2.15 0.23 14.97
C ALA A 299 1.36 -0.57 16.01
N LYS A 300 0.23 -0.03 16.50
CA LYS A 300 -0.65 -0.72 17.46
C LYS A 300 -1.18 -2.04 16.90
N HIS A 301 -1.41 -2.11 15.60
CA HIS A 301 -1.95 -3.30 14.92
C HIS A 301 -0.86 -4.20 14.30
N GLY A 302 0.42 -3.89 14.52
CA GLY A 302 1.54 -4.70 14.03
C GLY A 302 1.64 -4.74 12.51
N ILE A 303 1.21 -3.69 11.82
CA ILE A 303 1.27 -3.57 10.37
C ILE A 303 2.70 -3.19 9.98
N ASP A 304 3.35 -4.04 9.20
CA ASP A 304 4.74 -3.87 8.79
C ASP A 304 4.87 -2.86 7.63
N LEU A 305 5.65 -1.81 7.86
CA LEU A 305 5.96 -0.77 6.87
C LEU A 305 7.35 -0.93 6.22
N THR A 306 8.03 -2.07 6.41
CA THR A 306 9.40 -2.29 5.91
C THR A 306 9.56 -2.07 4.40
N HIS A 307 8.50 -2.28 3.63
CA HIS A 307 8.47 -2.12 2.17
C HIS A 307 7.66 -0.90 1.72
N TYR A 308 7.47 0.09 2.61
CA TYR A 308 6.72 1.29 2.32
C TYR A 308 7.55 2.53 2.64
N GLY A 309 7.40 3.57 1.81
CA GLY A 309 8.12 4.83 1.89
C GLY A 309 7.52 5.82 2.89
N GLU A 310 7.98 7.06 2.81
CA GLU A 310 7.49 8.15 3.67
C GLU A 310 5.99 8.45 3.40
N PRO A 311 5.20 8.76 4.45
CA PRO A 311 3.78 9.03 4.31
C PRO A 311 3.52 10.30 3.47
N VAL A 312 2.55 10.21 2.58
CA VAL A 312 2.07 11.30 1.73
C VAL A 312 0.63 11.64 2.11
N ILE A 313 0.38 12.92 2.41
CA ILE A 313 -0.96 13.42 2.72
C ILE A 313 -1.71 13.76 1.43
N ASP A 314 -2.99 13.41 1.39
CA ASP A 314 -3.92 13.98 0.40
C ASP A 314 -4.28 15.43 0.77
N ASP A 315 -3.71 16.35 0.00
CA ASP A 315 -3.86 17.80 0.07
C ASP A 315 -4.68 18.36 -1.10
N THR A 316 -5.37 17.51 -1.88
CA THR A 316 -6.20 17.98 -3.02
C THR A 316 -7.20 19.05 -2.58
N TRP A 317 -7.82 18.89 -1.41
CA TRP A 317 -8.75 19.87 -0.85
C TRP A 317 -8.09 21.24 -0.57
N ARG A 318 -6.80 21.28 -0.18
CA ARG A 318 -6.07 22.53 0.05
C ARG A 318 -5.90 23.28 -1.26
N ARG A 319 -5.44 22.60 -2.32
CA ARG A 319 -5.29 23.18 -3.66
C ARG A 319 -6.61 23.66 -4.24
N GLN A 320 -7.69 22.91 -4.05
CA GLN A 320 -9.03 23.33 -4.46
C GLN A 320 -9.45 24.62 -3.75
N ASN A 321 -9.23 24.70 -2.44
CA ASN A 321 -9.55 25.90 -1.65
C ASN A 321 -8.70 27.13 -2.01
N GLU A 322 -7.45 26.93 -2.44
CA GLU A 322 -6.59 28.01 -2.93
C GLU A 322 -7.08 28.58 -4.27
N ARG A 323 -7.73 27.73 -5.10
CA ARG A 323 -8.32 28.13 -6.38
C ARG A 323 -9.74 28.68 -6.26
N ALA A 324 -10.44 28.36 -5.17
CA ALA A 324 -11.81 28.80 -4.92
C ALA A 324 -11.90 30.35 -4.87
N THR A 325 -12.83 30.90 -5.65
CA THR A 325 -13.05 32.36 -5.74
C THR A 325 -14.12 32.83 -4.79
N LEU A 326 -15.06 31.96 -4.45
CA LEU A 326 -16.15 32.23 -3.52
C LEU A 326 -15.98 31.44 -2.20
N PRO A 327 -16.35 31.99 -1.03
CA PRO A 327 -16.25 31.28 0.24
C PRO A 327 -16.99 29.94 0.29
N GLU A 328 -18.14 29.84 -0.36
CA GLU A 328 -19.00 28.66 -0.44
C GLU A 328 -18.40 27.53 -1.30
N GLU A 329 -17.45 27.82 -2.18
CA GLU A 329 -16.72 26.82 -2.97
C GLU A 329 -15.63 26.11 -2.14
N ARG A 330 -15.32 26.62 -0.94
CA ARG A 330 -14.28 26.04 -0.10
C ARG A 330 -14.77 24.77 0.59
N VAL A 331 -14.06 23.68 0.35
CA VAL A 331 -14.33 22.37 0.93
C VAL A 331 -13.57 22.23 2.25
N ILE A 332 -14.28 21.87 3.32
CA ILE A 332 -13.67 21.46 4.58
C ILE A 332 -13.68 19.92 4.61
N PRO A 333 -12.52 19.26 4.65
CA PRO A 333 -12.48 17.80 4.58
C PRO A 333 -13.11 17.18 5.84
N GLY A 334 -14.03 16.22 5.64
CA GLY A 334 -14.54 15.37 6.72
C GLY A 334 -13.52 14.32 7.17
N SER A 335 -12.60 13.95 6.29
CA SER A 335 -11.51 13.02 6.55
C SER A 335 -10.26 13.41 5.74
N ILE A 336 -9.09 12.97 6.21
CA ILE A 336 -7.80 13.17 5.54
C ILE A 336 -7.17 11.80 5.31
N GLN A 337 -6.63 11.57 4.12
CA GLN A 337 -5.95 10.33 3.78
C GLN A 337 -4.44 10.49 3.92
N VAL A 338 -3.80 9.46 4.48
CA VAL A 338 -2.34 9.30 4.53
C VAL A 338 -1.99 8.03 3.75
N THR A 339 -1.21 8.16 2.69
CA THR A 339 -0.73 7.00 1.93
C THR A 339 0.74 6.75 2.22
N TYR A 340 1.08 5.54 2.64
CA TYR A 340 2.44 5.04 2.75
C TYR A 340 2.76 4.33 1.44
N PRO A 341 3.52 4.93 0.51
CA PRO A 341 3.72 4.37 -0.83
C PRO A 341 4.45 3.04 -0.76
N LEU A 342 4.02 2.03 -1.52
CA LEU A 342 4.76 0.79 -1.70
C LEU A 342 6.10 1.09 -2.36
N GLU A 343 7.16 0.47 -1.88
CA GLU A 343 8.49 0.54 -2.48
C GLU A 343 8.92 -0.83 -3.02
N ILE A 344 9.33 -0.85 -4.28
CA ILE A 344 9.95 -2.01 -4.93
C ILE A 344 11.37 -1.60 -5.32
N ASP A 345 12.36 -2.36 -4.86
CA ASP A 345 13.79 -2.03 -5.03
C ASP A 345 14.17 -0.62 -4.54
N GLY A 346 13.45 -0.10 -3.54
CA GLY A 346 13.64 1.26 -2.99
C GLY A 346 13.08 2.37 -3.88
N MET A 347 12.26 2.03 -4.88
CA MET A 347 11.56 2.99 -5.73
C MET A 347 10.06 2.98 -5.45
N PRO A 348 9.41 4.15 -5.34
CA PRO A 348 7.98 4.24 -5.06
C PRO A 348 7.12 3.71 -6.21
N VAL A 349 6.00 3.08 -5.87
CA VAL A 349 4.98 2.61 -6.80
C VAL A 349 3.86 3.65 -6.92
N TYR A 350 3.40 3.90 -8.13
CA TYR A 350 2.29 4.79 -8.48
C TYR A 350 1.18 4.04 -9.21
N GLU A 351 -0.03 4.57 -9.13
CA GLU A 351 -1.09 4.22 -10.07
C GLU A 351 -0.86 4.90 -11.43
N GLN A 352 -1.56 4.43 -12.47
CA GLN A 352 -1.49 5.02 -13.81
C GLN A 352 -1.87 6.52 -13.82
N TYR A 353 -2.76 6.95 -12.92
CA TYR A 353 -3.14 8.36 -12.78
C TYR A 353 -2.06 9.21 -12.07
N GLY A 354 -1.01 8.60 -11.53
CA GLY A 354 0.10 9.31 -10.89
C GLY A 354 -0.09 9.61 -9.41
N VAL A 355 -1.09 9.02 -8.76
CA VAL A 355 -1.16 8.99 -7.30
C VAL A 355 -0.27 7.87 -6.75
N PRO A 356 0.41 8.08 -5.61
CA PRO A 356 1.17 7.01 -4.96
C PRO A 356 0.27 5.82 -4.64
N MET A 357 0.75 4.61 -4.91
CA MET A 357 0.08 3.36 -4.57
C MET A 357 0.71 2.84 -3.28
N GLY A 358 -0.09 2.50 -2.28
CA GLY A 358 0.41 1.89 -1.05
C GLY A 358 -0.67 1.78 0.02
N ILE A 359 -0.28 1.55 1.27
CA ILE A 359 -1.25 1.46 2.38
C ILE A 359 -1.84 2.85 2.60
N THR A 360 -3.17 2.97 2.49
CA THR A 360 -3.87 4.24 2.75
C THR A 360 -4.64 4.15 4.06
N VAL A 361 -4.36 5.09 4.96
CA VAL A 361 -5.01 5.25 6.26
C VAL A 361 -5.86 6.51 6.23
N THR A 362 -7.14 6.39 6.57
CA THR A 362 -8.09 7.51 6.61
C THR A 362 -8.29 7.97 8.04
N TYR A 363 -8.05 9.26 8.29
CA TYR A 363 -8.31 9.93 9.56
C TYR A 363 -9.61 10.73 9.48
N ASP A 364 -10.57 10.44 10.34
CA ASP A 364 -11.82 11.21 10.47
C ASP A 364 -11.54 12.49 11.28
N VAL A 365 -11.72 13.65 10.66
CA VAL A 365 -11.40 14.96 11.26
C VAL A 365 -12.32 15.26 12.43
N ARG A 366 -13.61 14.92 12.31
CA ARG A 366 -14.63 15.22 13.33
C ARG A 366 -14.44 14.33 14.56
N LEU A 367 -14.25 13.04 14.33
CA LEU A 367 -14.13 12.03 15.40
C LEU A 367 -12.69 11.89 15.92
N LYS A 368 -11.72 12.50 15.23
CA LYS A 368 -10.31 12.56 15.61
C LYS A 368 -9.69 11.17 15.79
N ALA A 369 -10.01 10.26 14.87
CA ALA A 369 -9.59 8.87 14.91
C ALA A 369 -9.39 8.30 13.51
N VAL A 370 -8.51 7.30 13.40
CA VAL A 370 -8.37 6.51 12.17
C VAL A 370 -9.65 5.71 11.94
N SER A 371 -10.37 6.02 10.87
CA SER A 371 -11.62 5.37 10.51
C SER A 371 -11.40 4.16 9.63
N ASP A 372 -10.44 4.22 8.69
CA ASP A 372 -10.30 3.20 7.67
C ASP A 372 -8.83 2.94 7.30
N LEU A 373 -8.55 1.74 6.81
CA LEU A 373 -7.29 1.31 6.22
C LEU A 373 -7.57 0.44 4.99
N TRP A 374 -6.92 0.77 3.88
CA TRP A 374 -7.08 0.08 2.59
C TRP A 374 -5.74 -0.26 1.95
N ASN A 375 -5.80 -1.13 0.95
CA ASN A 375 -4.66 -1.56 0.13
C ASN A 375 -3.53 -2.20 0.95
N LEU A 376 -3.88 -2.83 2.08
CA LEU A 376 -2.99 -3.77 2.77
C LEU A 376 -3.03 -5.10 2.02
N ILE A 377 -2.03 -5.33 1.17
CA ILE A 377 -1.98 -6.46 0.24
C ILE A 377 -0.76 -7.36 0.50
N SER A 378 -0.85 -8.60 0.02
CA SER A 378 0.29 -9.50 -0.10
C SER A 378 1.31 -8.98 -1.13
N LEU A 379 2.60 -9.04 -0.77
CA LEU A 379 3.70 -8.51 -1.56
C LEU A 379 4.59 -9.62 -2.14
N ASN A 380 3.96 -10.69 -2.60
CA ASN A 380 4.63 -11.75 -3.33
C ASN A 380 4.63 -11.41 -4.82
N PHE A 381 5.80 -11.50 -5.46
CA PHE A 381 5.98 -11.13 -6.85
C PHE A 381 6.76 -12.21 -7.60
N GLU A 382 6.40 -12.40 -8.86
CA GLU A 382 7.31 -12.95 -9.88
C GLU A 382 7.97 -11.78 -10.61
N ARG A 383 9.24 -11.89 -10.98
CA ARG A 383 9.98 -10.90 -11.76
C ARG A 383 10.41 -11.47 -13.10
N SER A 384 10.23 -10.70 -14.16
CA SER A 384 10.60 -11.05 -15.54
C SER A 384 11.19 -9.82 -16.23
N THR A 385 12.17 -10.02 -17.10
CA THR A 385 12.78 -8.94 -17.89
C THR A 385 12.02 -8.68 -19.18
N TYR A 386 11.87 -7.41 -19.55
CA TYR A 386 11.25 -6.95 -20.79
C TYR A 386 12.12 -5.90 -21.49
N PRO A 387 12.08 -5.79 -22.84
CA PRO A 387 12.78 -4.73 -23.55
C PRO A 387 12.37 -3.34 -23.04
N ALA A 388 13.34 -2.48 -22.83
CA ALA A 388 13.12 -1.11 -22.40
C ALA A 388 12.89 -0.19 -23.62
N VAL A 389 12.13 0.88 -23.40
CA VAL A 389 12.14 2.03 -24.32
C VAL A 389 13.51 2.71 -24.29
N SER A 390 14.06 2.97 -25.47
CA SER A 390 15.41 3.55 -25.64
C SER A 390 15.38 4.93 -26.27
N ASP A 391 14.24 5.35 -26.82
CA ASP A 391 14.07 6.64 -27.48
C ASP A 391 13.32 7.63 -26.56
N PRO A 392 13.96 8.72 -26.13
CA PRO A 392 13.31 9.81 -25.41
C PRO A 392 12.08 10.39 -26.13
N GLU A 393 12.08 10.43 -27.46
CA GLU A 393 10.96 10.99 -28.23
C GLU A 393 9.70 10.13 -28.04
N ALA A 394 9.84 8.81 -28.01
CA ALA A 394 8.73 7.88 -27.75
C ALA A 394 8.08 8.10 -26.36
N ILE A 395 8.85 8.55 -25.36
CA ILE A 395 8.30 8.92 -24.04
C ILE A 395 7.42 10.16 -24.15
N LEU A 396 7.88 11.18 -24.88
CA LEU A 396 7.15 12.43 -25.05
C LEU A 396 5.90 12.23 -25.92
N GLU A 397 6.00 11.43 -26.99
CA GLU A 397 4.85 11.03 -27.81
C GLU A 397 3.82 10.24 -27.00
N TYR A 398 4.26 9.37 -26.07
CA TYR A 398 3.34 8.67 -25.18
C TYR A 398 2.57 9.65 -24.29
N ILE A 399 3.23 10.65 -23.71
CA ILE A 399 2.57 11.68 -22.90
C ILE A 399 1.55 12.45 -23.73
N ASP A 400 1.92 12.86 -24.95
CA ASP A 400 1.04 13.58 -25.87
C ASP A 400 -0.18 12.73 -26.27
N ARG A 401 0.02 11.45 -26.56
CA ARG A 401 -1.09 10.52 -26.87
C ARG A 401 -2.00 10.27 -25.68
N GLU A 402 -1.46 10.10 -24.48
CA GLU A 402 -2.29 9.96 -23.26
C GLU A 402 -3.09 11.24 -22.98
N SER A 403 -2.59 12.42 -23.36
CA SER A 403 -3.32 13.68 -23.23
C SER A 403 -4.58 13.74 -24.09
N SER A 404 -4.49 13.26 -25.33
CA SER A 404 -5.58 13.30 -26.31
C SER A 404 -6.67 12.26 -26.02
N ARG A 405 -6.36 11.22 -25.24
CA ARG A 405 -7.34 10.21 -24.80
C ARG A 405 -8.44 10.74 -23.88
N PHE A 406 -8.21 11.88 -23.23
CA PHE A 406 -9.21 12.55 -22.39
C PHE A 406 -10.03 13.59 -23.14
N ALA A 407 -9.74 13.85 -24.42
CA ALA A 407 -10.51 14.77 -25.22
C ALA A 407 -11.86 14.13 -25.59
N MET A 408 -12.94 14.61 -24.97
CA MET A 408 -14.29 14.30 -25.43
C MET A 408 -14.50 14.94 -26.81
N GLU A 409 -15.15 14.22 -27.74
CA GLU A 409 -15.58 14.84 -29.00
C GLU A 409 -16.57 15.98 -28.68
N PRO A 410 -16.25 17.23 -29.05
CA PRO A 410 -17.11 18.36 -28.73
C PRO A 410 -18.39 18.32 -29.57
N GLY A 411 -19.55 18.50 -28.91
CA GLY A 411 -20.80 18.78 -29.60
C GLY A 411 -20.85 20.20 -30.18
N PRO A 412 -21.84 20.51 -31.02
CA PRO A 412 -21.91 21.76 -31.80
C PRO A 412 -21.96 23.04 -30.94
N ASN A 413 -22.42 22.97 -29.68
CA ASN A 413 -22.45 24.12 -28.77
C ASN A 413 -21.41 24.04 -27.64
N THR A 414 -20.31 23.31 -27.84
CA THR A 414 -19.25 23.14 -26.84
C THR A 414 -18.18 24.23 -26.98
N THR A 415 -17.76 24.80 -25.86
CA THR A 415 -16.58 25.69 -25.81
C THR A 415 -15.34 24.84 -25.53
N MET A 416 -14.29 25.00 -26.34
CA MET A 416 -13.01 24.32 -26.11
C MET A 416 -12.09 25.24 -25.31
N GLU A 417 -11.58 24.75 -24.18
CA GLU A 417 -10.54 25.43 -23.40
C GLU A 417 -9.27 24.58 -23.36
N GLU A 418 -8.12 25.24 -23.47
CA GLU A 418 -6.83 24.58 -23.41
C GLU A 418 -6.26 24.67 -21.99
N VAL A 419 -5.91 23.52 -21.43
CA VAL A 419 -5.23 23.37 -20.13
C VAL A 419 -3.78 23.04 -20.40
N THR A 420 -2.87 23.93 -20.02
CA THR A 420 -1.43 23.68 -20.14
C THR A 420 -0.88 23.12 -18.83
N ILE A 421 -0.22 21.97 -18.91
CA ILE A 421 0.37 21.27 -17.77
C ILE A 421 1.88 21.22 -17.96
N ARG A 422 2.61 21.78 -16.99
CA ARG A 422 4.08 21.81 -17.02
C ARG A 422 4.65 20.65 -16.21
N LEU A 423 5.61 19.95 -16.80
CA LEU A 423 6.25 18.76 -16.23
C LEU A 423 7.72 19.06 -15.92
N ALA A 424 8.15 18.72 -14.71
CA ALA A 424 9.56 18.73 -14.32
C ALA A 424 10.30 17.49 -14.82
N ALA A 425 11.63 17.50 -14.64
CA ALA A 425 12.48 16.31 -14.80
C ALA A 425 11.90 15.12 -14.01
N PRO A 426 11.78 13.93 -14.63
CA PRO A 426 11.16 12.79 -13.98
C PRO A 426 12.08 12.13 -12.98
N GLU A 427 11.46 11.45 -12.02
CA GLU A 427 12.12 10.49 -11.13
C GLU A 427 11.81 9.05 -11.58
N ARG A 428 12.61 8.08 -11.13
CA ARG A 428 12.33 6.67 -11.37
C ARG A 428 11.37 6.13 -10.31
N GLY A 429 10.39 5.38 -10.78
CA GLY A 429 9.41 4.69 -9.94
C GLY A 429 8.93 3.39 -10.58
N TYR A 430 7.86 2.85 -10.03
CA TYR A 430 7.07 1.79 -10.65
C TYR A 430 5.65 2.29 -10.91
N VAL A 431 4.99 1.74 -11.92
CA VAL A 431 3.56 1.92 -12.16
C VAL A 431 2.83 0.59 -12.02
N ARG A 432 1.72 0.58 -11.28
CA ARG A 432 0.81 -0.56 -11.23
C ARG A 432 -0.13 -0.52 -12.44
N ILE A 433 -0.13 -1.59 -13.22
CA ILE A 433 -1.00 -1.77 -14.38
C ILE A 433 -1.80 -3.06 -14.19
N TYR A 434 -3.09 -2.99 -14.51
CA TYR A 434 -3.96 -4.14 -14.52
C TYR A 434 -4.01 -4.75 -15.93
N GLN A 435 -3.79 -6.06 -16.02
CA GLN A 435 -3.90 -6.81 -17.26
C GLN A 435 -5.05 -7.79 -17.20
N THR A 436 -5.97 -7.69 -18.14
CA THR A 436 -7.05 -8.67 -18.29
C THR A 436 -6.59 -9.82 -19.17
N LYS A 437 -6.53 -11.03 -18.61
CA LYS A 437 -6.24 -12.27 -19.35
C LYS A 437 -7.39 -13.25 -19.16
N GLY A 438 -8.22 -13.37 -20.20
CA GLY A 438 -9.46 -14.16 -20.13
C GLY A 438 -10.39 -13.60 -19.05
N ASN A 439 -10.75 -14.44 -18.07
CA ASN A 439 -11.59 -14.07 -16.93
C ASN A 439 -10.79 -13.68 -15.67
N SER A 440 -9.48 -13.48 -15.81
CA SER A 440 -8.61 -13.09 -14.71
C SER A 440 -8.03 -11.70 -14.94
N GLN A 441 -7.92 -10.94 -13.87
CA GLN A 441 -7.19 -9.68 -13.84
C GLN A 441 -5.88 -9.93 -13.11
N GLU A 442 -4.76 -9.65 -13.77
CA GLU A 442 -3.41 -9.71 -13.19
C GLU A 442 -2.94 -8.29 -12.87
N GLU A 443 -2.10 -8.15 -11.86
CA GLU A 443 -1.46 -6.88 -11.50
C GLU A 443 0.02 -6.98 -11.83
N VAL A 444 0.49 -6.09 -12.70
CA VAL A 444 1.90 -5.97 -13.06
C VAL A 444 2.43 -4.61 -12.61
N TYR A 445 3.70 -4.60 -12.19
CA TYR A 445 4.42 -3.45 -11.67
C TYR A 445 5.59 -3.23 -12.62
N VAL A 446 5.53 -2.14 -13.36
CA VAL A 446 6.46 -1.84 -14.45
C VAL A 446 7.31 -0.65 -14.06
N PRO A 447 8.65 -0.69 -14.22
CA PRO A 447 9.48 0.49 -14.02
C PRO A 447 8.98 1.66 -14.87
N ALA A 448 8.99 2.87 -14.33
CA ALA A 448 8.39 4.04 -14.94
C ALA A 448 9.18 5.31 -14.67
N LEU A 449 8.98 6.31 -15.53
CA LEU A 449 9.33 7.70 -15.29
C LEU A 449 8.12 8.41 -14.68
N ILE A 450 8.33 9.07 -13.55
CA ILE A 450 7.33 9.82 -12.80
C ILE A 450 7.63 11.30 -12.99
N PHE A 451 6.86 11.98 -13.83
CA PHE A 451 7.02 13.40 -14.14
C PHE A 451 6.18 14.24 -13.16
N PRO A 452 6.80 15.01 -12.25
CA PRO A 452 6.06 15.88 -11.35
C PRO A 452 5.41 17.03 -12.12
N VAL A 453 4.15 17.32 -11.81
CA VAL A 453 3.44 18.49 -12.33
C VAL A 453 3.84 19.72 -11.50
N THR A 454 4.44 20.71 -12.15
CA THR A 454 4.96 21.93 -11.49
C THR A 454 4.01 23.11 -11.58
N ALA A 455 3.24 23.19 -12.66
CA ALA A 455 2.22 24.22 -12.85
C ALA A 455 1.11 23.72 -13.74
N ILE A 456 -0.09 24.26 -13.53
CA ILE A 456 -1.27 23.98 -14.33
C ILE A 456 -1.97 25.30 -14.61
N GLU A 457 -2.19 25.60 -15.89
CA GLU A 457 -2.82 26.83 -16.36
C GLU A 457 -4.21 26.50 -16.93
N ASN A 458 -5.22 27.31 -16.60
CA ASN A 458 -6.61 27.16 -17.05
C ASN A 458 -7.27 25.81 -16.70
N ALA A 459 -6.73 25.08 -15.71
CA ALA A 459 -7.33 23.82 -15.30
C ALA A 459 -8.71 24.03 -14.64
N PRO A 460 -9.65 23.11 -14.89
CA PRO A 460 -10.88 23.08 -14.10
C PRO A 460 -10.57 22.79 -12.63
N SER A 461 -11.49 23.18 -11.74
CA SER A 461 -11.37 23.01 -10.29
C SER A 461 -11.16 21.56 -9.86
N TYR A 462 -11.68 20.61 -10.65
CA TYR A 462 -11.56 19.17 -10.39
C TYR A 462 -10.24 18.56 -10.87
N TYR A 463 -9.41 19.27 -11.65
CA TYR A 463 -8.12 18.73 -12.09
C TYR A 463 -7.05 18.90 -11.00
N ASP A 464 -6.63 17.78 -10.42
CA ASP A 464 -5.75 17.74 -9.25
C ASP A 464 -4.53 16.81 -9.41
N ARG A 465 -4.33 16.25 -10.61
CA ARG A 465 -3.24 15.32 -10.94
C ARG A 465 -1.87 15.94 -10.61
N LYS A 466 -1.09 15.22 -9.80
CA LYS A 466 0.24 15.66 -9.34
C LYS A 466 1.40 15.11 -10.17
N ASN A 467 1.23 13.95 -10.80
CA ASN A 467 2.28 13.29 -11.56
C ASN A 467 1.73 12.71 -12.85
N VAL A 468 2.55 12.73 -13.90
CA VAL A 468 2.34 11.94 -15.12
C VAL A 468 3.29 10.74 -15.07
N VAL A 469 2.76 9.54 -15.28
CA VAL A 469 3.51 8.29 -15.14
C VAL A 469 3.65 7.64 -16.50
N VAL A 470 4.89 7.37 -16.91
CA VAL A 470 5.20 6.74 -18.20
C VAL A 470 5.93 5.42 -17.96
N PRO A 471 5.35 4.26 -18.31
CA PRO A 471 6.04 2.98 -18.17
C PRO A 471 7.28 2.91 -19.08
N LEU A 472 8.31 2.19 -18.65
CA LEU A 472 9.56 2.03 -19.39
C LEU A 472 9.65 0.72 -20.19
N ALA A 473 8.68 -0.19 -20.05
CA ALA A 473 8.63 -1.37 -20.90
C ALA A 473 8.14 -0.98 -22.30
N LYS A 474 8.96 -1.29 -23.32
CA LYS A 474 8.79 -0.85 -24.71
C LYS A 474 7.38 -1.13 -25.27
N GLU A 475 6.86 -2.33 -25.03
CA GLU A 475 5.54 -2.76 -25.52
C GLU A 475 4.37 -1.92 -24.97
N LEU A 476 4.51 -1.29 -23.80
CA LEU A 476 3.46 -0.44 -23.22
C LEU A 476 3.49 0.98 -23.80
N VAL A 477 4.67 1.46 -24.16
CA VAL A 477 4.88 2.78 -24.76
C VAL A 477 4.51 2.76 -26.25
N GLU A 478 4.92 1.71 -26.96
CA GLU A 478 4.71 1.59 -28.41
C GLU A 478 3.40 0.87 -28.77
N GLY A 479 2.93 -0.04 -27.91
CA GLY A 479 1.78 -0.91 -28.18
C GLY A 479 0.42 -0.31 -27.82
N SER A 480 0.36 0.91 -27.26
CA SER A 480 -0.93 1.55 -27.01
C SER A 480 -1.49 2.05 -28.35
N SER A 481 -2.45 1.32 -28.92
CA SER A 481 -3.14 1.76 -30.12
C SER A 481 -3.84 3.11 -29.89
N ASP A 482 -4.03 3.89 -30.96
CA ASP A 482 -4.77 5.17 -30.98
C ASP A 482 -6.27 5.03 -30.67
N ALA A 483 -6.71 3.89 -30.12
CA ALA A 483 -8.10 3.70 -29.75
C ALA A 483 -8.40 4.56 -28.50
N PRO A 484 -9.33 5.53 -28.58
CA PRO A 484 -9.75 6.30 -27.42
C PRO A 484 -10.34 5.34 -26.38
N MET A 485 -9.91 5.47 -25.12
CA MET A 485 -10.57 4.75 -24.03
C MET A 485 -11.95 5.38 -23.79
N PRO A 486 -12.98 4.57 -23.46
CA PRO A 486 -14.25 5.13 -23.04
C PRO A 486 -14.04 5.96 -21.78
N VAL A 487 -14.22 7.27 -21.89
CA VAL A 487 -14.17 8.19 -20.76
C VAL A 487 -15.33 7.84 -19.84
N GLU A 488 -15.07 7.60 -18.56
CA GLU A 488 -16.16 7.55 -17.58
C GLU A 488 -16.90 8.89 -17.63
N PRO A 489 -18.24 8.90 -17.74
CA PRO A 489 -18.99 10.14 -17.75
C PRO A 489 -18.76 10.86 -16.42
N LEU A 490 -18.08 12.00 -16.47
CA LEU A 490 -18.03 12.92 -15.35
C LEU A 490 -19.47 13.28 -14.98
N ILE A 491 -19.88 12.96 -13.75
CA ILE A 491 -21.12 13.48 -13.18
C ILE A 491 -20.88 14.97 -12.98
N LEU A 492 -21.30 15.78 -13.95
CA LEU A 492 -21.28 17.23 -13.85
C LEU A 492 -22.57 17.69 -13.18
N GLU A 493 -22.41 18.56 -12.19
CA GLU A 493 -23.46 19.32 -11.54
C GLU A 493 -24.26 20.08 -12.61
N GLN A 494 -25.56 19.82 -12.69
CA GLN A 494 -26.46 20.64 -13.48
C GLN A 494 -26.57 21.98 -12.78
N ALA A 495 -26.05 23.04 -13.40
CA ALA A 495 -26.38 24.40 -13.00
C ALA A 495 -27.88 24.63 -13.28
N GLU A 496 -28.67 24.76 -12.22
CA GLU A 496 -30.06 25.27 -12.28
C GLU A 496 -30.10 26.79 -12.46
#